data_AF-A0A2C9UUV2-F1
#
_entry.id   AF-A0A2C9UUV2-F1
#
_cell.length_a   1.000
_cell.length_b   1.000
_cell.length_c   1.000
_cell.angle_alpha   90.00
_cell.angle_beta   90.00
_cell.angle_gamma   90.00
#
_symmetry.space_group_name_H-M   'P 1'
#
loop_
_entity.id
_entity.type
_entity.pdbx_description
1 polymer ?
#
loop_
_entity_poly.entity_id
_entity_poly.type
_entity_poly.pdbx_seq_one_letter_code
_entity_poly.pdbx_strand_id
1 'polypeptide(L)'
;MGILSRSMGSKKPNETMRLIVTTFLGVVFGFLIGVSFPTFSRTKLNISSSLVPSADLSYVDSRKLGLYTETTSKDNNKNTAQAENLNDTSKIWVPSNPHGAERLPPGMIEAESDFYLRRLWGNPSEDLTSTPKYLVTFTVGYDQRKNIDANIKKFSGNFTVLLFHYDGRVSEWDEFEWSKQAIHVSARKQTKWWYAKRFLHPDIVAPYDYIFIWDEDLGVEHFNAEEYIQLVKKHGLEISQPGLEPNKGLTWQMTKRRGDREVHKITEEKPGWCTDPLLPPCAAFVEIMAPVFSRNAWRCVWHMIQNDLVHGWGLDFALRKCVEPAHEKIGVVDSQWIVHQSVPSLGNQGETENGKAPWKGVRERCRKEWTMFQNRLTNAENAYFRSKAMESSNSTAH
;
A
#
# COMPACT_ATOMS: atom_id res chain seq x y z
N MET A 1 -59.73 51.81 48.35
CA MET A 1 -59.42 53.11 47.70
C MET A 1 -58.03 53.02 47.09
N GLY A 2 -57.85 53.61 45.90
CA GLY A 2 -56.74 53.39 44.94
C GLY A 2 -55.33 53.74 45.43
N ILE A 3 -54.28 53.72 44.60
CA ILE A 3 -54.21 54.22 43.21
C ILE A 3 -53.11 53.48 42.41
N LEU A 4 -53.39 53.32 41.11
CA LEU A 4 -52.54 52.82 40.03
C LEU A 4 -51.36 53.74 39.71
N SER A 5 -50.21 53.17 39.34
CA SER A 5 -49.23 53.87 38.49
C SER A 5 -48.88 53.01 37.27
N ARG A 6 -49.12 53.60 36.09
CA ARG A 6 -48.86 53.07 34.73
C ARG A 6 -47.37 53.15 34.41
N SER A 7 -46.84 52.11 33.75
CA SER A 7 -45.60 52.20 32.97
C SER A 7 -45.88 51.89 31.50
N MET A 8 -45.17 52.62 30.65
CA MET A 8 -45.46 52.97 29.27
C MET A 8 -44.81 51.97 28.32
N GLY A 9 -45.59 51.36 27.42
CA GLY A 9 -45.09 50.41 26.43
C GLY A 9 -44.29 51.11 25.33
N SER A 10 -43.00 50.76 25.21
CA SER A 10 -42.17 51.08 24.06
C SER A 10 -42.20 49.93 23.05
N LYS A 11 -42.64 50.22 21.81
CA LYS A 11 -42.73 49.28 20.70
C LYS A 11 -41.31 48.94 20.19
N LYS A 12 -40.94 47.66 20.20
CA LYS A 12 -39.74 47.13 19.52
C LYS A 12 -39.90 47.21 17.99
N PRO A 13 -38.88 47.62 17.21
CA PRO A 13 -38.95 47.62 15.75
C PRO A 13 -38.75 46.21 15.16
N ASN A 14 -39.51 45.95 14.10
CA ASN A 14 -39.62 44.73 13.28
C ASN A 14 -38.31 43.95 13.02
N GLU A 15 -38.07 42.89 13.79
CA GLU A 15 -37.06 41.86 13.46
C GLU A 15 -37.38 41.15 12.14
N THR A 16 -38.66 41.02 11.80
CA THR A 16 -39.13 40.37 10.58
C THR A 16 -38.64 41.09 9.32
N MET A 17 -38.56 42.42 9.34
CA MET A 17 -38.11 43.21 8.20
C MET A 17 -36.60 43.07 7.97
N ARG A 18 -35.82 42.92 9.05
CA ARG A 18 -34.37 42.68 8.98
C ARG A 18 -34.05 41.31 8.40
N LEU A 19 -34.84 40.29 8.74
CA LEU A 19 -34.69 38.93 8.22
C LEU A 19 -35.02 38.84 6.72
N ILE A 20 -36.08 39.55 6.29
CA ILE A 20 -36.45 39.61 4.87
C ILE A 20 -35.35 40.29 4.04
N VAL A 21 -34.83 41.42 4.51
CA VAL A 21 -33.76 42.16 3.80
C VAL A 21 -32.46 41.34 3.70
N THR A 22 -32.07 40.63 4.76
CA THR A 22 -30.87 39.78 4.73
C THR A 22 -31.03 38.57 3.81
N THR A 23 -32.22 37.96 3.78
CA THR A 23 -32.50 36.84 2.87
C THR A 23 -32.49 37.30 1.42
N PHE A 24 -33.08 38.46 1.12
CA PHE A 24 -33.11 39.02 -0.23
C PHE A 24 -31.71 39.39 -0.73
N LEU A 25 -30.88 40.01 0.13
CA LEU A 25 -29.48 40.31 -0.19
C LEU A 25 -28.65 39.05 -0.44
N GLY A 26 -28.86 37.99 0.35
CA GLY A 26 -28.18 36.70 0.15
C GLY A 26 -28.55 36.03 -1.17
N VAL A 27 -29.83 36.04 -1.55
CA VAL A 27 -30.31 35.46 -2.82
C VAL A 27 -29.79 36.27 -4.02
N VAL A 28 -29.83 37.60 -3.95
CA VAL A 28 -29.29 38.45 -5.04
C VAL A 28 -27.78 38.29 -5.17
N PHE A 29 -27.05 38.21 -4.06
CA PHE A 29 -25.60 38.00 -4.07
C PHE A 29 -25.23 36.61 -4.61
N GLY A 30 -25.95 35.56 -4.22
CA GLY A 30 -25.77 34.21 -4.75
C GLY A 30 -26.11 34.10 -6.24
N PHE A 31 -27.15 34.80 -6.70
CA PHE A 31 -27.52 34.87 -8.12
C PHE A 31 -26.44 35.60 -8.94
N LEU A 32 -25.91 36.72 -8.46
CA LEU A 32 -24.85 37.46 -9.15
C LEU A 32 -23.55 36.64 -9.26
N ILE A 33 -23.18 35.87 -8.23
CA ILE A 33 -22.05 34.93 -8.32
C ILE A 33 -22.34 33.81 -9.33
N GLY A 34 -23.55 33.24 -9.32
CA GLY A 34 -23.95 32.17 -10.24
C GLY A 34 -23.97 32.59 -11.71
N VAL A 35 -24.31 33.84 -12.01
CA VAL A 35 -24.37 34.38 -13.39
C VAL A 35 -23.01 34.93 -13.86
N SER A 36 -22.05 35.15 -12.95
CA SER A 36 -20.70 35.65 -13.27
C SER A 36 -19.69 34.54 -13.61
N PHE A 37 -20.09 33.27 -13.55
CA PHE A 37 -19.28 32.17 -14.08
C PHE A 37 -19.51 32.03 -15.59
N PRO A 38 -18.48 32.18 -16.44
CA PRO A 38 -18.61 31.82 -17.84
C PRO A 38 -18.99 30.34 -17.91
N THR A 39 -20.08 30.04 -18.60
CA THR A 39 -20.45 28.68 -18.97
C THR A 39 -19.27 28.08 -19.74
N PHE A 40 -18.55 27.14 -19.11
CA PHE A 40 -17.52 26.38 -19.79
C PHE A 40 -18.18 25.68 -20.98
N SER A 41 -17.88 26.19 -22.17
CA SER A 41 -18.20 25.54 -23.43
C SER A 41 -17.59 24.14 -23.38
N ARG A 42 -18.42 23.12 -23.58
CA ARG A 42 -17.94 21.77 -23.92
C ARG A 42 -17.07 21.92 -25.16
N THR A 43 -15.76 21.97 -24.97
CA THR A 43 -14.82 21.75 -26.04
C THR A 43 -15.03 20.33 -26.53
N LYS A 44 -15.78 20.20 -27.64
CA LYS A 44 -15.60 19.07 -28.55
C LYS A 44 -14.12 19.06 -28.90
N LEU A 45 -13.38 18.11 -28.35
CA LEU A 45 -12.08 17.73 -28.90
C LEU A 45 -12.35 17.12 -30.28
N ASN A 46 -12.33 17.98 -31.31
CA ASN A 46 -12.18 17.54 -32.69
C ASN A 46 -10.69 17.23 -32.86
N ILE A 47 -10.31 15.96 -32.64
CA ILE A 47 -8.99 15.49 -33.06
C ILE A 47 -9.05 15.42 -34.58
N SER A 48 -8.51 16.44 -35.24
CA SER A 48 -8.24 16.38 -36.68
C SER A 48 -7.25 15.24 -36.92
N SER A 49 -7.62 14.27 -37.74
CA SER A 49 -6.86 13.07 -38.06
C SER A 49 -5.66 13.33 -38.99
N SER A 50 -4.94 14.44 -38.80
CA SER A 50 -3.92 14.90 -39.77
C SER A 50 -2.52 15.06 -39.18
N LEU A 51 -2.20 14.48 -38.02
CA LEU A 51 -0.84 14.46 -37.48
C LEU A 51 -0.46 13.08 -36.95
N VAL A 52 -0.60 12.07 -37.81
CA VAL A 52 0.22 10.84 -37.71
C VAL A 52 1.36 11.02 -38.71
N PRO A 53 2.63 11.12 -38.28
CA PRO A 53 3.73 10.94 -39.20
C PRO A 53 3.64 9.52 -39.74
N SER A 54 3.44 9.37 -41.05
CA SER A 54 3.60 8.10 -41.74
C SER A 54 5.04 7.65 -41.55
N ALA A 55 5.29 6.79 -40.57
CA ALA A 55 6.53 6.04 -40.50
C ALA A 55 6.56 5.14 -41.73
N ASP A 56 7.51 5.45 -42.60
CA ASP A 56 7.82 4.80 -43.86
C ASP A 56 8.24 3.35 -43.59
N LEU A 57 7.27 2.43 -43.63
CA LEU A 57 7.51 0.99 -43.52
C LEU A 57 7.81 0.42 -44.91
N SER A 58 8.92 0.86 -45.51
CA SER A 58 9.33 0.48 -46.86
C SER A 58 10.64 -0.31 -46.88
N TYR A 59 10.77 -1.38 -46.08
CA TYR A 59 11.78 -2.42 -46.37
C TYR A 59 11.54 -3.74 -45.62
N VAL A 60 10.59 -4.56 -46.07
CA VAL A 60 10.74 -6.02 -45.94
C VAL A 60 10.42 -6.64 -47.30
N ASP A 61 11.48 -7.08 -47.95
CA ASP A 61 11.54 -7.71 -49.26
C ASP A 61 10.75 -9.03 -49.27
N SER A 62 9.52 -8.96 -49.76
CA SER A 62 8.68 -10.11 -50.04
C SER A 62 9.01 -10.69 -51.42
N ARG A 63 10.12 -11.42 -51.56
CA ARG A 63 10.40 -12.31 -52.72
C ARG A 63 11.28 -13.51 -52.37
N LYS A 64 10.68 -14.60 -51.86
CA LYS A 64 10.91 -15.94 -52.46
C LYS A 64 9.80 -16.93 -52.07
N LEU A 65 9.00 -17.22 -53.08
CA LEU A 65 7.99 -18.27 -53.15
C LEU A 65 8.66 -19.66 -53.17
N GLY A 66 7.99 -20.67 -52.62
CA GLY A 66 8.37 -22.08 -52.75
C GLY A 66 7.28 -23.02 -52.26
N LEU A 67 6.15 -23.05 -52.98
CA LEU A 67 5.08 -24.04 -52.86
C LEU A 67 5.59 -25.46 -53.15
N TYR A 68 5.14 -26.47 -52.40
CA TYR A 68 4.80 -27.79 -52.93
C TYR A 68 3.59 -28.38 -52.19
N THR A 69 2.67 -28.88 -52.99
CA THR A 69 1.34 -29.45 -52.73
C THR A 69 1.39 -30.95 -52.42
N GLU A 70 0.37 -31.47 -51.71
CA GLU A 70 -0.52 -32.61 -52.06
C GLU A 70 -1.19 -33.18 -50.77
N THR A 71 -2.26 -33.97 -50.72
CA THR A 71 -3.63 -34.02 -51.28
C THR A 71 -4.42 -35.02 -50.38
N THR A 72 -5.76 -35.06 -50.51
CA THR A 72 -6.75 -36.11 -50.09
C THR A 72 -7.35 -36.00 -48.66
N SER A 73 -8.67 -36.13 -48.39
CA SER A 73 -9.87 -36.50 -49.16
C SER A 73 -11.17 -36.28 -48.33
N LYS A 74 -12.27 -35.83 -49.02
CA LYS A 74 -13.75 -36.08 -48.91
C LYS A 74 -14.39 -36.47 -47.54
N ASP A 75 -15.59 -36.01 -47.12
CA ASP A 75 -16.87 -35.87 -47.83
C ASP A 75 -17.95 -35.07 -47.02
N ASN A 76 -18.78 -34.32 -47.76
CA ASN A 76 -20.23 -33.97 -47.66
C ASN A 76 -20.97 -33.65 -46.33
N ASN A 77 -21.57 -32.45 -46.23
CA ASN A 77 -22.96 -32.09 -46.66
C ASN A 77 -23.57 -30.92 -45.83
N LYS A 78 -24.39 -30.12 -46.52
CA LYS A 78 -24.92 -28.80 -46.14
C LYS A 78 -25.98 -28.85 -45.03
N ASN A 79 -26.01 -27.82 -44.17
CA ASN A 79 -27.17 -26.92 -44.06
C ASN A 79 -26.85 -25.63 -43.29
N THR A 80 -27.25 -24.54 -43.91
CA THR A 80 -27.06 -23.14 -43.55
C THR A 80 -27.99 -22.75 -42.40
N ALA A 81 -27.41 -22.43 -41.25
CA ALA A 81 -27.93 -21.42 -40.34
C ALA A 81 -26.81 -20.40 -40.15
N GLN A 82 -26.89 -19.31 -40.91
CA GLN A 82 -26.09 -18.12 -40.72
C GLN A 82 -26.43 -17.52 -39.35
N ALA A 83 -25.75 -18.00 -38.32
CA ALA A 83 -25.35 -17.18 -37.19
C ALA A 83 -23.88 -16.86 -37.43
N GLU A 84 -23.59 -15.58 -37.56
CA GLU A 84 -22.31 -15.03 -37.98
C GLU A 84 -21.15 -15.59 -37.14
N ASN A 85 -20.44 -16.58 -37.71
CA ASN A 85 -19.05 -16.85 -37.38
C ASN A 85 -18.22 -15.65 -37.89
N LEU A 86 -18.22 -14.57 -37.11
CA LEU A 86 -17.09 -13.67 -37.09
C LEU A 86 -15.92 -14.50 -36.55
N ASN A 87 -15.05 -14.93 -37.46
CA ASN A 87 -13.79 -15.59 -37.17
C ASN A 87 -13.16 -15.03 -35.88
N ASP A 88 -13.11 -15.85 -34.83
CA ASP A 88 -12.47 -15.56 -33.54
C ASP A 88 -10.94 -15.58 -33.67
N THR A 89 -10.40 -14.96 -34.73
CA THR A 89 -8.97 -14.74 -34.97
C THR A 89 -8.40 -13.59 -34.14
N SER A 90 -9.19 -13.04 -33.21
CA SER A 90 -8.82 -11.88 -32.38
C SER A 90 -8.40 -12.24 -30.95
N LYS A 91 -8.49 -13.52 -30.56
CA LYS A 91 -8.04 -14.00 -29.25
C LYS A 91 -6.77 -14.82 -29.43
N ILE A 92 -5.63 -14.18 -29.18
CA ILE A 92 -4.40 -14.91 -28.86
C ILE A 92 -4.56 -15.39 -27.42
N TRP A 93 -5.47 -16.33 -27.20
CA TRP A 93 -5.77 -16.81 -25.85
C TRP A 93 -4.69 -17.79 -25.42
N VAL A 94 -3.87 -17.36 -24.46
CA VAL A 94 -2.88 -18.21 -23.80
C VAL A 94 -3.16 -18.21 -22.29
N PRO A 95 -3.36 -19.37 -21.65
CA PRO A 95 -3.71 -19.47 -20.23
C PRO A 95 -2.73 -18.78 -19.28
N SER A 96 -1.48 -18.58 -19.70
CA SER A 96 -0.43 -17.92 -18.91
C SER A 96 -0.55 -16.40 -18.90
N ASN A 97 -1.40 -15.81 -19.75
CA ASN A 97 -1.54 -14.36 -19.81
C ASN A 97 -2.24 -13.85 -18.54
N PRO A 98 -1.79 -12.72 -17.97
CA PRO A 98 -2.52 -12.03 -16.92
C PRO A 98 -3.95 -11.69 -17.35
N HIS A 99 -4.87 -11.66 -16.40
CA HIS A 99 -6.28 -11.32 -16.67
C HIS A 99 -6.37 -9.92 -17.31
N GLY A 100 -7.08 -9.81 -18.43
CA GLY A 100 -7.17 -8.60 -19.25
C GLY A 100 -6.13 -8.48 -20.38
N ALA A 101 -5.13 -9.37 -20.43
CA ALA A 101 -4.10 -9.44 -21.48
C ALA A 101 -4.32 -10.61 -22.46
N GLU A 102 -5.51 -11.21 -22.51
CA GLU A 102 -5.83 -12.39 -23.33
C GLU A 102 -5.82 -12.14 -24.84
N ARG A 103 -5.64 -10.89 -25.26
CA ARG A 103 -5.49 -10.50 -26.67
C ARG A 103 -4.04 -10.25 -27.08
N LEU A 104 -3.11 -10.27 -26.13
CA LEU A 104 -1.69 -9.99 -26.38
C LEU A 104 -0.93 -11.30 -26.65
N PRO A 105 0.00 -11.32 -27.63
CA PRO A 105 0.95 -12.41 -27.78
C PRO A 105 1.81 -12.56 -26.52
N PRO A 106 2.08 -13.79 -26.04
CA PRO A 106 2.86 -14.01 -24.81
C PRO A 106 4.23 -13.32 -24.80
N GLY A 107 4.91 -13.27 -25.95
CA GLY A 107 6.24 -12.65 -26.06
C GLY A 107 6.27 -11.13 -25.89
N MET A 108 5.12 -10.47 -25.80
CA MET A 108 5.00 -9.02 -25.53
C MET A 108 4.50 -8.72 -24.11
N ILE A 109 4.16 -9.74 -23.33
CA ILE A 109 3.52 -9.56 -22.02
C ILE A 109 4.59 -9.48 -20.94
N GLU A 110 4.59 -8.34 -20.24
CA GLU A 110 5.29 -8.17 -18.97
C GLU A 110 4.23 -8.22 -17.85
N ALA A 111 4.22 -9.31 -17.09
CA ALA A 111 3.22 -9.53 -16.02
C ALA A 111 3.54 -8.78 -14.72
N GLU A 112 4.80 -8.39 -14.56
CA GLU A 112 5.34 -7.73 -13.37
C GLU A 112 5.94 -6.38 -13.77
N SER A 113 6.21 -5.54 -12.78
CA SER A 113 6.87 -4.24 -12.92
C SER A 113 7.97 -4.10 -11.87
N ASP A 114 8.60 -2.94 -11.81
CA ASP A 114 9.71 -2.67 -10.90
C ASP A 114 9.78 -1.19 -10.52
N PHE A 115 10.69 -0.87 -9.60
CA PHE A 115 11.02 0.52 -9.21
C PHE A 115 12.37 0.98 -9.78
N TYR A 116 12.92 0.29 -10.77
CA TYR A 116 14.20 0.66 -11.34
C TYR A 116 14.06 1.89 -12.24
N LEU A 117 14.83 2.93 -11.92
CA LEU A 117 14.82 4.18 -12.68
C LEU A 117 15.41 3.95 -14.07
N ARG A 118 14.71 4.46 -15.10
CA ARG A 118 15.11 4.39 -16.51
C ARG A 118 15.47 5.78 -17.02
N ARG A 119 16.42 5.87 -17.95
CA ARG A 119 16.84 7.16 -18.53
C ARG A 119 15.79 7.63 -19.53
N LEU A 120 15.68 8.95 -19.73
CA LEU A 120 14.74 9.53 -20.69
C LEU A 120 15.20 9.39 -22.16
N TRP A 121 16.43 8.94 -22.40
CA TRP A 121 17.04 8.79 -23.72
C TRP A 121 18.06 7.64 -23.72
N GLY A 122 18.48 7.22 -24.92
CA GLY A 122 19.48 6.17 -25.10
C GLY A 122 18.86 4.77 -25.26
N ASN A 123 19.67 3.74 -25.06
CA ASN A 123 19.24 2.35 -25.17
C ASN A 123 18.75 1.83 -23.80
N PRO A 124 17.50 1.31 -23.68
CA PRO A 124 16.98 0.79 -22.41
C PRO A 124 17.82 -0.32 -21.76
N SER A 125 18.55 -1.11 -22.58
CA SER A 125 19.43 -2.18 -22.07
C SER A 125 20.64 -1.67 -21.29
N GLU A 126 20.97 -0.38 -21.42
CA GLU A 126 22.09 0.27 -20.72
C GLU A 126 21.63 1.03 -19.46
N ASP A 127 20.33 1.09 -19.18
CA ASP A 127 19.81 1.88 -18.06
C ASP A 127 20.17 1.28 -16.69
N LEU A 128 20.33 -0.04 -16.64
CA LEU A 128 20.65 -0.76 -15.40
C LEU A 128 22.02 -1.42 -15.50
N THR A 129 23.00 -0.84 -14.81
CA THR A 129 24.34 -1.45 -14.65
C THR A 129 24.36 -2.50 -13.54
N SER A 130 23.43 -2.40 -12.58
CA SER A 130 23.19 -3.37 -11.51
C SER A 130 21.73 -3.30 -11.08
N THR A 131 21.16 -4.43 -10.68
CA THR A 131 19.78 -4.50 -10.17
C THR A 131 19.76 -4.64 -8.66
N PRO A 132 19.18 -3.67 -7.92
CA PRO A 132 18.91 -3.81 -6.50
C PRO A 132 18.05 -5.04 -6.21
N LYS A 133 18.43 -5.78 -5.16
CA LYS A 133 17.77 -7.03 -4.74
C LYS A 133 16.80 -6.84 -3.58
N TYR A 134 16.89 -5.72 -2.89
CA TYR A 134 16.13 -5.44 -1.69
C TYR A 134 15.43 -4.08 -1.80
N LEU A 135 14.32 -3.93 -1.11
CA LEU A 135 13.57 -2.67 -1.05
C LEU A 135 13.50 -2.20 0.39
N VAL A 136 13.79 -0.93 0.64
CA VAL A 136 13.52 -0.28 1.91
C VAL A 136 12.57 0.89 1.72
N THR A 137 11.55 0.94 2.57
CA THR A 137 10.56 2.01 2.58
C THR A 137 10.50 2.66 3.95
N PHE A 138 10.40 3.99 3.96
CA PHE A 138 10.19 4.78 5.17
C PHE A 138 8.99 5.69 4.99
N THR A 139 8.14 5.79 6.01
CA THR A 139 7.08 6.80 6.05
C THR A 139 7.56 8.00 6.84
N VAL A 140 7.80 9.10 6.13
CA VAL A 140 8.67 10.19 6.60
C VAL A 140 7.98 11.55 6.61
N GLY A 141 8.37 12.35 7.59
CA GLY A 141 8.26 13.80 7.58
C GLY A 141 9.63 14.44 7.73
N TYR A 142 9.77 15.63 7.16
CA TYR A 142 11.04 16.34 7.06
C TYR A 142 11.67 16.65 8.43
N ASP A 143 10.87 16.77 9.49
CA ASP A 143 11.37 17.01 10.84
C ASP A 143 12.22 15.83 11.37
N GLN A 144 12.04 14.61 10.82
CA GLN A 144 12.85 13.42 11.14
C GLN A 144 13.98 13.14 10.15
N ARG A 145 14.23 14.02 9.17
CA ARG A 145 15.20 13.78 8.09
C ARG A 145 16.60 13.38 8.55
N LYS A 146 17.09 13.90 9.68
CA LYS A 146 18.40 13.54 10.24
C LYS A 146 18.43 12.09 10.71
N ASN A 147 17.32 11.59 11.26
CA ASN A 147 17.22 10.20 11.66
C ASN A 147 17.13 9.29 10.43
N ILE A 148 16.40 9.70 9.39
CA ILE A 148 16.36 8.97 8.12
C ILE A 148 17.73 8.97 7.43
N ASP A 149 18.47 10.07 7.41
CA ASP A 149 19.84 10.11 6.89
C ASP A 149 20.76 9.10 7.63
N ALA A 150 20.63 8.98 8.95
CA ALA A 150 21.34 7.96 9.71
C ALA A 150 20.90 6.53 9.35
N ASN A 151 19.61 6.32 9.07
CA ASN A 151 19.06 5.05 8.61
C ASN A 151 19.61 4.66 7.23
N ILE A 152 19.53 5.54 6.23
CA ILE A 152 19.94 5.25 4.85
C ILE A 152 21.41 4.81 4.78
N LYS A 153 22.28 5.36 5.63
CA LYS A 153 23.70 4.95 5.73
C LYS A 153 23.91 3.47 6.13
N LYS A 154 22.89 2.78 6.63
CA LYS A 154 22.94 1.35 6.98
C LYS A 154 22.51 0.42 5.85
N PHE A 155 22.07 0.97 4.71
CA PHE A 155 21.64 0.23 3.53
C PHE A 155 22.68 0.40 2.41
N SER A 156 23.03 -0.70 1.75
CA SER A 156 24.00 -0.72 0.66
C SER A 156 23.34 -0.32 -0.68
N GLY A 157 24.14 -0.25 -1.75
CA GLY A 157 23.61 -0.07 -3.11
C GLY A 157 22.72 -1.23 -3.62
N ASN A 158 22.59 -2.34 -2.87
CA ASN A 158 21.65 -3.41 -3.20
C ASN A 158 20.19 -3.06 -2.85
N PHE A 159 19.95 -1.91 -2.23
CA PHE A 159 18.63 -1.46 -1.81
C PHE A 159 18.09 -0.37 -2.72
N THR A 160 16.88 -0.57 -3.23
CA THR A 160 16.04 0.54 -3.69
C THR A 160 15.47 1.26 -2.46
N VAL A 161 15.57 2.58 -2.43
CA VAL A 161 15.05 3.42 -1.35
C VAL A 161 13.78 4.13 -1.82
N LEU A 162 12.69 3.94 -1.08
CA LEU A 162 11.40 4.57 -1.36
C LEU A 162 10.91 5.34 -0.13
N LEU A 163 10.71 6.65 -0.27
CA LEU A 163 10.25 7.53 0.81
C LEU A 163 8.78 7.90 0.61
N PHE A 164 7.96 7.67 1.64
CA PHE A 164 6.54 8.00 1.68
C PHE A 164 6.32 9.27 2.51
N HIS A 165 6.13 10.40 1.84
CA HIS A 165 6.07 11.74 2.45
C HIS A 165 4.66 12.09 2.89
N TYR A 166 4.38 12.00 4.19
CA TYR A 166 3.06 12.37 4.71
C TYR A 166 2.88 13.89 4.91
N ASP A 167 3.95 14.68 4.86
CA ASP A 167 3.92 16.12 5.10
C ASP A 167 3.92 16.97 3.82
N GLY A 168 4.21 16.37 2.68
CA GLY A 168 4.27 17.05 1.38
C GLY A 168 5.55 17.83 1.11
N ARG A 169 6.59 17.67 1.94
CA ARG A 169 7.84 18.45 1.90
C ARG A 169 8.95 17.72 1.14
N VAL A 170 8.68 17.36 -0.11
CA VAL A 170 9.57 16.49 -0.90
C VAL A 170 10.87 17.21 -1.29
N SER A 171 10.77 18.42 -1.83
CA SER A 171 11.92 19.16 -2.38
C SER A 171 12.96 19.52 -1.32
N GLU A 172 12.57 19.64 -0.04
CA GLU A 172 13.54 19.94 1.00
C GLU A 172 14.53 18.80 1.25
N TRP A 173 14.21 17.55 0.86
CA TRP A 173 15.13 16.41 0.97
C TRP A 173 16.29 16.45 -0.02
N ASP A 174 16.24 17.34 -1.03
CA ASP A 174 17.33 17.56 -1.99
C ASP A 174 18.64 18.02 -1.32
N GLU A 175 18.61 18.38 -0.03
CA GLU A 175 19.80 18.62 0.78
C GLU A 175 20.71 17.37 0.90
N PHE A 176 20.17 16.17 0.72
CA PHE A 176 20.92 14.92 0.75
C PHE A 176 21.16 14.37 -0.66
N GLU A 177 22.43 14.14 -1.03
CA GLU A 177 22.76 13.59 -2.36
C GLU A 177 22.15 12.20 -2.60
N TRP A 178 22.08 11.35 -1.57
CA TRP A 178 21.43 10.05 -1.68
C TRP A 178 19.92 10.17 -1.96
N SER A 179 19.28 11.26 -1.54
CA SER A 179 17.84 11.47 -1.74
C SER A 179 17.50 11.66 -3.22
N LYS A 180 18.42 12.22 -4.01
CA LYS A 180 18.23 12.39 -5.46
C LYS A 180 18.16 11.06 -6.22
N GLN A 181 18.65 9.99 -5.60
CA GLN A 181 18.60 8.62 -6.13
C GLN A 181 17.45 7.80 -5.53
N ALA A 182 16.80 8.31 -4.47
CA ALA A 182 15.64 7.68 -3.87
C ALA A 182 14.38 8.01 -4.67
N ILE A 183 13.34 7.20 -4.50
CA ILE A 183 12.02 7.45 -5.07
C ILE A 183 11.15 8.10 -4.00
N HIS A 184 10.48 9.19 -4.37
CA HIS A 184 9.64 9.96 -3.47
C HIS A 184 8.18 9.84 -3.88
N VAL A 185 7.33 9.39 -2.96
CA VAL A 185 5.88 9.36 -3.14
C VAL A 185 5.25 10.23 -2.06
N SER A 186 4.37 11.16 -2.45
CA SER A 186 3.85 12.18 -1.55
C SER A 186 2.34 12.27 -1.61
N ALA A 187 1.71 12.06 -0.46
CA ALA A 187 0.28 12.20 -0.21
C ALA A 187 0.10 12.67 1.23
N ARG A 188 -0.44 13.89 1.38
CA ARG A 188 -0.54 14.55 2.68
C ARG A 188 -1.39 13.75 3.66
N LYS A 189 -0.92 13.67 4.92
CA LYS A 189 -1.57 13.03 6.07
C LYS A 189 -1.95 11.57 5.83
N GLN A 190 -1.20 10.85 5.00
CA GLN A 190 -1.37 9.41 4.81
C GLN A 190 -0.36 8.62 5.65
N THR A 191 -0.78 7.46 6.13
CA THR A 191 -0.02 6.55 6.98
C THR A 191 0.75 5.51 6.16
N LYS A 192 1.71 4.84 6.81
CA LYS A 192 2.54 3.79 6.22
C LYS A 192 1.77 2.73 5.45
N TRP A 193 0.71 2.19 6.05
CA TRP A 193 -0.05 1.11 5.43
C TRP A 193 -0.97 1.59 4.30
N TRP A 194 -1.35 2.87 4.28
CA TRP A 194 -2.04 3.45 3.12
C TRP A 194 -1.14 3.46 1.88
N TYR A 195 0.13 3.87 2.06
CA TYR A 195 1.13 3.85 1.00
C TYR A 195 1.47 2.42 0.57
N ALA A 196 1.79 1.55 1.53
CA ALA A 196 2.14 0.17 1.25
C ALA A 196 1.06 -0.54 0.43
N LYS A 197 -0.22 -0.32 0.76
CA LYS A 197 -1.34 -0.89 -0.01
C LYS A 197 -1.42 -0.41 -1.46
N ARG A 198 -0.95 0.81 -1.76
CA ARG A 198 -1.12 1.44 -3.09
C ARG A 198 0.12 1.36 -3.97
N PHE A 199 1.30 1.42 -3.37
CA PHE A 199 2.56 1.53 -4.10
C PHE A 199 3.39 0.25 -4.01
N LEU A 200 3.19 -0.60 -3.01
CA LEU A 200 3.92 -1.87 -2.88
C LEU A 200 3.09 -3.05 -3.37
N HIS A 201 2.47 -2.93 -4.56
CA HIS A 201 1.73 -4.04 -5.16
C HIS A 201 2.67 -5.25 -5.36
N PRO A 202 2.23 -6.50 -5.09
CA PRO A 202 3.10 -7.67 -5.18
C PRO A 202 3.80 -7.81 -6.53
N ASP A 203 3.11 -7.47 -7.62
CA ASP A 203 3.67 -7.54 -8.98
C ASP A 203 4.62 -6.36 -9.30
N ILE A 204 4.63 -5.27 -8.53
CA ILE A 204 5.61 -4.16 -8.66
C ILE A 204 6.86 -4.46 -7.84
N VAL A 205 6.69 -5.05 -6.66
CA VAL A 205 7.83 -5.39 -5.77
C VAL A 205 8.36 -6.79 -6.02
N ALA A 206 7.85 -7.48 -7.05
CA ALA A 206 8.24 -8.82 -7.43
C ALA A 206 9.75 -9.00 -7.67
N PRO A 207 10.54 -8.02 -8.12
CA PRO A 207 11.99 -8.21 -8.26
C PRO A 207 12.77 -8.27 -6.94
N TYR A 208 12.18 -7.83 -5.82
CA TYR A 208 12.87 -7.72 -4.54
C TYR A 208 12.72 -8.99 -3.70
N ASP A 209 13.81 -9.49 -3.15
CA ASP A 209 13.81 -10.68 -2.27
C ASP A 209 13.20 -10.36 -0.90
N TYR A 210 13.54 -9.18 -0.36
CA TYR A 210 13.11 -8.69 0.95
C TYR A 210 12.68 -7.23 0.87
N ILE A 211 11.60 -6.92 1.60
CA ILE A 211 10.93 -5.61 1.61
C ILE A 211 10.85 -5.12 3.06
N PHE A 212 11.55 -4.03 3.35
CA PHE A 212 11.58 -3.36 4.64
C PHE A 212 10.54 -2.25 4.67
N ILE A 213 9.65 -2.24 5.66
CA ILE A 213 8.56 -1.26 5.78
C ILE A 213 8.61 -0.57 7.14
N TRP A 214 9.51 0.41 7.26
CA TRP A 214 9.94 0.94 8.55
C TRP A 214 9.31 2.30 8.88
N ASP A 215 9.09 2.51 10.18
CA ASP A 215 8.79 3.83 10.73
C ASP A 215 10.05 4.70 10.77
N GLU A 216 9.85 6.01 10.87
CA GLU A 216 10.93 7.01 10.76
C GLU A 216 11.68 7.29 12.06
N ASP A 217 11.21 6.80 13.22
CA ASP A 217 11.74 7.10 14.55
C ASP A 217 12.58 5.96 15.14
N LEU A 218 13.33 5.28 14.26
CA LEU A 218 14.21 4.17 14.59
C LEU A 218 15.69 4.62 14.65
N GLY A 219 16.33 4.41 15.80
CA GLY A 219 17.78 4.49 15.95
C GLY A 219 18.44 3.19 15.48
N VAL A 220 19.49 3.31 14.67
CA VAL A 220 20.11 2.19 13.93
C VAL A 220 21.61 2.06 14.17
N GLU A 221 22.11 2.58 15.28
CA GLU A 221 23.54 2.62 15.61
C GLU A 221 24.17 1.23 15.47
N HIS A 222 23.45 0.20 15.89
CA HIS A 222 23.89 -1.19 15.94
C HIS A 222 23.31 -2.10 14.85
N PHE A 223 22.67 -1.51 13.84
CA PHE A 223 22.07 -2.24 12.73
C PHE A 223 22.95 -2.17 11.47
N ASN A 224 23.00 -3.29 10.74
CA ASN A 224 23.55 -3.43 9.40
C ASN A 224 22.58 -4.26 8.55
N ALA A 225 22.11 -3.70 7.43
CA ALA A 225 21.07 -4.33 6.63
C ALA A 225 21.53 -5.61 5.91
N GLU A 226 22.80 -5.68 5.49
CA GLU A 226 23.34 -6.86 4.80
C GLU A 226 23.50 -8.03 5.78
N GLU A 227 24.09 -7.78 6.95
CA GLU A 227 24.21 -8.78 8.02
C GLU A 227 22.83 -9.26 8.49
N TYR A 228 21.87 -8.35 8.60
CA TYR A 228 20.49 -8.70 8.93
C TYR A 228 19.90 -9.67 7.91
N ILE A 229 20.02 -9.38 6.60
CA ILE A 229 19.47 -10.25 5.55
C ILE A 229 20.18 -11.62 5.54
N GLN A 230 21.50 -11.67 5.80
CA GLN A 230 22.21 -12.93 5.93
C GLN A 230 21.61 -13.81 7.04
N LEU A 231 21.29 -13.22 8.19
CA LEU A 231 20.67 -13.94 9.31
C LEU A 231 19.22 -14.36 9.00
N VAL A 232 18.43 -13.49 8.37
CA VAL A 232 17.08 -13.81 7.91
C VAL A 232 17.09 -15.02 6.97
N LYS A 233 18.00 -15.03 5.98
CA LYS A 233 18.20 -16.16 5.06
C LYS A 233 18.68 -17.42 5.78
N LYS A 234 19.70 -17.30 6.64
CA LYS A 234 20.28 -18.40 7.45
C LYS A 234 19.22 -19.11 8.30
N HIS A 235 18.30 -18.35 8.89
CA HIS A 235 17.28 -18.86 9.81
C HIS A 235 15.92 -19.15 9.17
N GLY A 236 15.82 -19.01 7.84
CA GLY A 236 14.61 -19.28 7.06
C GLY A 236 13.42 -18.37 7.44
N LEU A 237 13.70 -17.12 7.80
CA LEU A 237 12.67 -16.16 8.21
C LEU A 237 12.00 -15.54 6.98
N GLU A 238 10.67 -15.63 6.94
CA GLU A 238 9.83 -15.04 5.89
C GLU A 238 9.23 -13.69 6.33
N ILE A 239 9.00 -13.52 7.62
CA ILE A 239 8.62 -12.23 8.23
C ILE A 239 9.51 -12.02 9.44
N SER A 240 10.14 -10.87 9.54
CA SER A 240 11.11 -10.62 10.60
C SER A 240 11.13 -9.17 11.04
N GLN A 241 11.79 -8.90 12.16
CA GLN A 241 12.21 -7.56 12.52
C GLN A 241 13.56 -7.61 13.24
N PRO A 242 14.30 -6.49 13.30
CA PRO A 242 15.42 -6.33 14.22
C PRO A 242 14.95 -6.42 15.69
N GLY A 243 15.83 -6.85 16.58
CA GLY A 243 15.59 -6.80 18.02
C GLY A 243 15.44 -5.36 18.51
N LEU A 244 14.55 -5.14 19.49
CA LEU A 244 14.40 -3.83 20.12
C LEU A 244 15.21 -3.73 21.41
N GLU A 245 16.02 -2.68 21.50
CA GLU A 245 16.75 -2.36 22.72
C GLU A 245 15.77 -2.08 23.88
N PRO A 246 15.90 -2.75 25.04
CA PRO A 246 14.90 -2.68 26.11
C PRO A 246 14.88 -1.36 26.92
N ASN A 247 15.80 -0.43 26.65
CA ASN A 247 16.11 0.69 27.55
C ASN A 247 14.98 1.72 27.73
N LYS A 248 13.96 1.74 26.86
CA LYS A 248 12.83 2.70 26.91
C LYS A 248 11.47 2.07 27.18
N GLY A 249 11.43 0.82 27.64
CA GLY A 249 10.20 0.06 27.83
C GLY A 249 9.65 -0.48 26.50
N LEU A 250 9.03 -1.66 26.56
CA LEU A 250 8.53 -2.37 25.39
C LEU A 250 7.12 -2.87 25.65
N THR A 251 6.27 -2.83 24.62
CA THR A 251 4.90 -3.34 24.70
C THR A 251 4.89 -4.87 24.77
N TRP A 252 5.68 -5.51 23.91
CA TRP A 252 5.73 -6.97 23.71
C TRP A 252 7.11 -7.50 24.10
N GLN A 253 7.16 -8.55 24.91
CA GLN A 253 8.42 -9.27 25.18
C GLN A 253 8.99 -9.91 23.91
N MET A 254 8.14 -10.25 22.95
CA MET A 254 8.55 -10.88 21.69
C MET A 254 9.45 -9.97 20.85
N THR A 255 9.32 -8.65 20.95
CA THR A 255 10.16 -7.71 20.17
C THR A 255 11.46 -7.35 20.88
N LYS A 256 11.57 -7.67 22.18
CA LYS A 256 12.74 -7.36 22.99
C LYS A 256 13.96 -8.13 22.49
N ARG A 257 15.08 -7.46 22.29
CA ARG A 257 16.36 -8.09 21.96
C ARG A 257 16.81 -9.09 23.03
N ARG A 258 17.43 -10.20 22.60
CA ARG A 258 18.11 -11.20 23.42
C ARG A 258 19.63 -11.14 23.17
N GLY A 259 20.44 -10.93 24.21
CA GLY A 259 21.89 -10.76 24.03
C GLY A 259 22.68 -12.05 23.81
N ASP A 260 22.04 -13.22 23.97
CA ASP A 260 22.66 -14.54 24.05
C ASP A 260 22.50 -15.38 22.76
N ARG A 261 21.86 -14.85 21.72
CA ARG A 261 21.48 -15.58 20.51
C ARG A 261 21.42 -14.67 19.28
N GLU A 262 21.41 -15.28 18.10
CA GLU A 262 21.27 -14.55 16.83
C GLU A 262 19.81 -14.18 16.53
N VAL A 263 18.87 -15.07 16.83
CA VAL A 263 17.45 -14.90 16.57
C VAL A 263 16.61 -15.56 17.67
N HIS A 264 15.38 -15.10 17.85
CA HIS A 264 14.35 -15.83 18.57
C HIS A 264 13.00 -15.74 17.87
N LYS A 265 12.18 -16.79 18.07
CA LYS A 265 10.88 -16.96 17.40
C LYS A 265 9.73 -17.17 18.39
N ILE A 266 10.10 -17.38 19.66
CA ILE A 266 9.19 -17.62 20.79
C ILE A 266 9.71 -16.81 21.98
N THR A 267 8.77 -16.30 22.78
CA THR A 267 9.05 -15.66 24.07
C THR A 267 8.04 -16.12 25.12
N GLU A 268 8.40 -15.93 26.39
CA GLU A 268 7.43 -15.86 27.46
C GLU A 268 6.89 -14.41 27.56
N GLU A 269 5.57 -14.27 27.59
CA GLU A 269 4.88 -12.99 27.81
C GLU A 269 4.30 -12.92 29.22
N LYS A 270 3.73 -11.76 29.56
CA LYS A 270 3.02 -11.57 30.83
C LYS A 270 1.89 -12.60 30.99
N PRO A 271 1.59 -13.06 32.22
CA PRO A 271 0.52 -14.02 32.47
C PRO A 271 -0.81 -13.60 31.82
N GLY A 272 -1.42 -14.51 31.07
CA GLY A 272 -2.71 -14.29 30.38
C GLY A 272 -2.63 -13.59 29.03
N TRP A 273 -1.44 -13.22 28.53
CA TRP A 273 -1.31 -12.54 27.23
C TRP A 273 -1.26 -13.51 26.04
N CYS A 274 -0.88 -14.76 26.28
CA CYS A 274 -0.83 -15.79 25.25
C CYS A 274 -1.88 -16.85 25.51
N THR A 275 -2.79 -17.00 24.55
CA THR A 275 -3.78 -18.08 24.55
C THR A 275 -3.15 -19.42 24.19
N ASP A 276 -2.08 -19.38 23.39
CA ASP A 276 -1.29 -20.54 22.96
C ASP A 276 0.17 -20.05 22.76
N PRO A 277 1.19 -20.81 23.23
CA PRO A 277 2.59 -20.40 23.13
C PRO A 277 3.11 -20.23 21.69
N LEU A 278 2.51 -20.90 20.71
CA LEU A 278 2.90 -20.84 19.30
C LEU A 278 2.12 -19.78 18.51
N LEU A 279 1.28 -19.00 19.18
CA LEU A 279 0.48 -17.95 18.58
C LEU A 279 0.90 -16.56 19.11
N PRO A 280 0.58 -15.49 18.36
CA PRO A 280 0.82 -14.13 18.82
C PRO A 280 0.14 -13.84 20.15
N PRO A 281 0.79 -13.05 21.03
CA PRO A 281 2.08 -12.39 20.83
C PRO A 281 3.31 -13.24 21.19
N CYS A 282 3.15 -14.45 21.75
CA CYS A 282 4.28 -15.27 22.25
C CYS A 282 5.17 -15.85 21.14
N ALA A 283 4.61 -16.13 19.98
CA ALA A 283 5.33 -16.56 18.79
C ALA A 283 4.61 -16.07 17.54
N ALA A 284 5.21 -16.30 16.38
CA ALA A 284 4.63 -15.93 15.09
C ALA A 284 4.25 -14.43 14.99
N PHE A 285 4.99 -13.56 15.69
CA PHE A 285 4.67 -12.15 15.89
C PHE A 285 5.91 -11.27 15.69
N VAL A 286 5.74 -10.19 14.93
CA VAL A 286 6.63 -9.03 14.88
C VAL A 286 5.77 -7.78 14.87
N GLU A 287 6.24 -6.70 15.48
CA GLU A 287 5.50 -5.46 15.55
C GLU A 287 5.55 -4.72 14.21
N ILE A 288 4.44 -4.07 13.87
CA ILE A 288 4.28 -3.35 12.60
C ILE A 288 5.24 -2.18 12.40
N MET A 289 6.05 -1.80 13.39
CA MET A 289 6.95 -0.64 13.34
C MET A 289 8.15 -0.85 12.40
N ALA A 290 8.85 -1.98 12.51
CA ALA A 290 10.04 -2.28 11.71
C ALA A 290 10.01 -3.66 11.01
N PRO A 291 8.88 -4.10 10.41
CA PRO A 291 8.79 -5.40 9.78
C PRO A 291 9.62 -5.45 8.49
N VAL A 292 10.10 -6.66 8.20
CA VAL A 292 10.76 -7.05 6.96
C VAL A 292 10.07 -8.31 6.45
N PHE A 293 9.61 -8.26 5.21
CA PHE A 293 8.89 -9.35 4.57
C PHE A 293 9.74 -9.94 3.44
N SER A 294 9.73 -11.25 3.31
CA SER A 294 10.08 -11.88 2.04
C SER A 294 9.06 -11.48 0.96
N ARG A 295 9.46 -11.59 -0.31
CA ARG A 295 8.58 -11.42 -1.46
C ARG A 295 7.28 -12.23 -1.35
N ASN A 296 7.40 -13.50 -0.95
CA ASN A 296 6.27 -14.43 -0.86
C ASN A 296 5.32 -14.07 0.28
N ALA A 297 5.85 -13.76 1.45
CA ALA A 297 5.05 -13.33 2.59
C ALA A 297 4.33 -12.01 2.28
N TRP A 298 5.04 -11.06 1.65
CA TRP A 298 4.46 -9.77 1.28
C TRP A 298 3.28 -9.91 0.31
N ARG A 299 3.36 -10.82 -0.67
CA ARG A 299 2.24 -11.08 -1.60
C ARG A 299 0.95 -11.37 -0.84
N CYS A 300 0.99 -12.24 0.16
CA CYS A 300 -0.17 -12.52 1.01
C CYS A 300 -0.56 -11.32 1.90
N VAL A 301 0.40 -10.69 2.59
CA VAL A 301 0.14 -9.58 3.51
C VAL A 301 -0.51 -8.39 2.79
N TRP A 302 -0.10 -8.11 1.55
CA TRP A 302 -0.68 -7.04 0.74
C TRP A 302 -2.18 -7.25 0.50
N HIS A 303 -2.62 -8.49 0.25
CA HIS A 303 -4.04 -8.82 0.09
C HIS A 303 -4.83 -8.77 1.41
N MET A 304 -4.15 -8.95 2.55
CA MET A 304 -4.76 -8.80 3.87
C MET A 304 -5.10 -7.34 4.19
N ILE A 305 -4.27 -6.39 3.76
CA ILE A 305 -4.46 -4.96 4.04
C ILE A 305 -5.71 -4.43 3.31
N GLN A 306 -6.62 -3.83 4.09
CA GLN A 306 -7.88 -3.28 3.62
C GLN A 306 -7.70 -1.83 3.12
N ASN A 307 -8.32 -1.46 2.01
CA ASN A 307 -8.13 -0.15 1.37
C ASN A 307 -8.53 1.06 2.25
N ASP A 308 -9.47 0.85 3.18
CA ASP A 308 -10.05 1.86 4.07
C ASP A 308 -9.47 1.86 5.50
N LEU A 309 -8.59 0.90 5.83
CA LEU A 309 -7.90 0.82 7.13
C LEU A 309 -6.43 1.20 6.93
N VAL A 310 -6.05 2.36 7.44
CA VAL A 310 -4.80 3.01 7.03
C VAL A 310 -3.71 2.90 8.10
N HIS A 311 -4.05 2.71 9.38
CA HIS A 311 -3.06 2.69 10.46
C HIS A 311 -2.40 1.32 10.65
N GLY A 312 -3.05 0.24 10.20
CA GLY A 312 -2.52 -1.13 10.27
C GLY A 312 -2.43 -1.74 11.67
N TRP A 313 -2.99 -1.11 12.71
CA TRP A 313 -3.03 -1.68 14.06
C TRP A 313 -3.79 -3.01 14.07
N GLY A 314 -3.18 -4.03 14.66
CA GLY A 314 -3.71 -5.39 14.67
C GLY A 314 -3.26 -6.27 13.53
N LEU A 315 -2.61 -5.71 12.50
CA LEU A 315 -2.07 -6.49 11.37
C LEU A 315 -0.97 -7.45 11.84
N ASP A 316 -0.13 -7.02 12.77
CA ASP A 316 0.90 -7.79 13.48
C ASP A 316 0.39 -9.11 14.06
N PHE A 317 -0.84 -9.15 14.57
CA PHE A 317 -1.47 -10.39 15.07
C PHE A 317 -1.94 -11.34 13.95
N ALA A 318 -2.15 -10.81 12.75
CA ALA A 318 -2.66 -11.55 11.60
C ALA A 318 -1.56 -12.00 10.63
N LEU A 319 -0.36 -11.42 10.69
CA LEU A 319 0.76 -11.74 9.79
C LEU A 319 1.06 -13.23 9.69
N ARG A 320 0.90 -13.98 10.79
CA ARG A 320 1.04 -15.44 10.84
C ARG A 320 0.22 -16.20 9.80
N LYS A 321 -0.89 -15.63 9.32
CA LYS A 321 -1.76 -16.27 8.33
C LYS A 321 -1.10 -16.37 6.94
N CYS A 322 -0.02 -15.63 6.73
CA CYS A 322 0.69 -15.57 5.45
C CYS A 322 1.93 -16.47 5.36
N VAL A 323 2.21 -17.27 6.38
CA VAL A 323 3.41 -18.10 6.45
C VAL A 323 3.12 -19.40 7.21
N GLU A 324 3.63 -20.53 6.71
CA GLU A 324 3.44 -21.85 7.32
C GLU A 324 4.79 -22.63 7.42
N PRO A 325 5.15 -23.20 8.59
CA PRO A 325 4.58 -22.94 9.91
C PRO A 325 5.02 -21.58 10.46
N ALA A 326 4.06 -20.76 10.90
CA ALA A 326 4.31 -19.35 11.23
C ALA A 326 5.31 -19.15 12.38
N HIS A 327 5.23 -19.97 13.44
CA HIS A 327 6.09 -19.85 14.62
C HIS A 327 7.56 -20.23 14.35
N GLU A 328 7.86 -20.89 13.23
CA GLU A 328 9.24 -21.20 12.82
C GLU A 328 9.80 -20.20 11.81
N LYS A 329 8.95 -19.46 11.10
CA LYS A 329 9.34 -18.59 9.98
C LYS A 329 9.14 -17.10 10.28
N ILE A 330 8.54 -16.77 11.41
CA ILE A 330 8.42 -15.40 11.91
C ILE A 330 9.26 -15.24 13.16
N GLY A 331 10.13 -14.24 13.20
CA GLY A 331 11.02 -14.04 14.34
C GLY A 331 11.78 -12.73 14.36
N VAL A 332 12.47 -12.53 15.47
CA VAL A 332 13.28 -11.34 15.75
C VAL A 332 14.75 -11.68 15.58
N VAL A 333 15.47 -10.83 14.85
CA VAL A 333 16.92 -10.95 14.67
C VAL A 333 17.60 -10.15 15.79
N ASP A 334 18.19 -10.84 16.75
CA ASP A 334 18.71 -10.25 17.99
C ASP A 334 20.11 -9.66 17.86
N SER A 335 20.92 -10.24 16.99
CA SER A 335 22.29 -9.77 16.73
C SER A 335 22.34 -8.51 15.86
N GLN A 336 21.20 -8.08 15.31
CA GLN A 336 21.02 -6.83 14.58
C GLN A 336 19.84 -6.09 15.20
N TRP A 337 20.08 -5.01 15.93
CA TRP A 337 19.06 -4.38 16.74
C TRP A 337 18.94 -2.88 16.52
N ILE A 338 17.78 -2.36 16.89
CA ILE A 338 17.39 -0.96 16.73
C ILE A 338 16.83 -0.41 18.04
N VAL A 339 16.73 0.92 18.12
CA VAL A 339 16.15 1.64 19.25
C VAL A 339 14.90 2.37 18.79
N HIS A 340 13.76 2.10 19.41
CA HIS A 340 12.56 2.92 19.17
C HIS A 340 12.71 4.25 19.92
N GLN A 341 12.81 5.35 19.19
CA GLN A 341 13.02 6.67 19.78
C GLN A 341 11.72 7.31 20.28
N SER A 342 10.57 6.83 19.79
CA SER A 342 9.22 7.28 20.15
C SER A 342 9.00 8.77 19.88
N VAL A 343 9.45 9.23 18.71
CA VAL A 343 9.35 10.65 18.34
C VAL A 343 7.96 10.90 17.77
N PRO A 344 7.10 11.71 18.41
CA PRO A 344 5.72 11.88 17.95
C PRO A 344 5.66 12.67 16.64
N SER A 345 5.46 11.97 15.53
CA SER A 345 5.43 12.56 14.20
C SER A 345 4.01 12.55 13.61
N LEU A 346 3.62 11.47 12.94
CA LEU A 346 2.33 11.33 12.27
C LEU A 346 1.14 11.41 13.23
N GLY A 347 1.28 10.94 14.47
CA GLY A 347 0.26 11.10 15.50
C GLY A 347 -0.13 12.57 15.75
N ASN A 348 0.82 13.49 15.61
CA ASN A 348 0.57 14.92 15.79
C ASN A 348 -0.08 15.59 14.57
N GLN A 349 -0.23 14.89 13.45
CA GLN A 349 -0.88 15.40 12.23
C GLN A 349 -2.42 15.31 12.28
N GLY A 350 -2.98 14.79 13.38
CA GLY A 350 -4.41 14.77 13.64
C GLY A 350 -5.03 16.15 13.89
N GLU A 351 -6.34 16.18 14.10
CA GLU A 351 -7.06 17.40 14.43
C GLU A 351 -7.26 17.53 15.94
N THR A 352 -7.23 18.77 16.43
CA THR A 352 -7.55 19.07 17.83
C THR A 352 -9.07 19.17 17.96
N GLU A 353 -9.68 18.25 18.69
CA GLU A 353 -11.12 18.29 18.98
C GLU A 353 -11.35 18.45 20.48
N ASN A 354 -12.24 19.38 20.87
CA ASN A 354 -12.65 19.59 22.27
C ASN A 354 -11.47 19.77 23.25
N GLY A 355 -10.41 20.45 22.82
CA GLY A 355 -9.19 20.66 23.63
C GLY A 355 -8.30 19.42 23.82
N LYS A 356 -8.60 18.29 23.17
CA LYS A 356 -7.73 17.11 23.16
C LYS A 356 -6.58 17.31 22.18
N ALA A 357 -5.37 16.93 22.58
CA ALA A 357 -4.21 16.93 21.70
C ALA A 357 -4.43 16.07 20.44
N PRO A 358 -3.91 16.47 19.26
CA PRO A 358 -4.10 15.78 17.97
C PRO A 358 -3.90 14.25 18.00
N TRP A 359 -2.84 13.79 18.66
CA TRP A 359 -2.51 12.37 18.76
C TRP A 359 -3.58 11.52 19.42
N LYS A 360 -4.44 12.11 20.25
CA LYS A 360 -5.55 11.38 20.89
C LYS A 360 -6.58 10.94 19.85
N GLY A 361 -6.93 11.82 18.89
CA GLY A 361 -7.86 11.50 17.81
C GLY A 361 -7.30 10.43 16.87
N VAL A 362 -6.01 10.54 16.52
CA VAL A 362 -5.32 9.50 15.72
C VAL A 362 -5.34 8.16 16.44
N ARG A 363 -5.01 8.13 17.74
CA ARG A 363 -5.00 6.89 18.53
C ARG A 363 -6.40 6.27 18.68
N GLU A 364 -7.44 7.09 18.79
CA GLU A 364 -8.83 6.62 18.79
C GLU A 364 -9.18 5.96 17.44
N ARG A 365 -8.79 6.61 16.33
CA ARG A 365 -8.95 6.03 14.99
C ARG A 365 -8.19 4.71 14.84
N CYS A 366 -6.95 4.61 15.33
CA CYS A 366 -6.20 3.35 15.31
C CYS A 366 -6.94 2.20 16.02
N ARG A 367 -7.48 2.45 17.22
CA ARG A 367 -8.25 1.43 17.96
C ARG A 367 -9.52 1.02 17.23
N LYS A 368 -10.22 1.99 16.64
CA LYS A 368 -11.43 1.73 15.85
C LYS A 368 -11.11 0.86 14.63
N GLU A 369 -10.05 1.19 13.90
CA GLU A 369 -9.61 0.39 12.74
C GLU A 369 -9.17 -1.01 13.14
N TRP A 370 -8.46 -1.17 14.26
CA TRP A 370 -8.10 -2.48 14.78
C TRP A 370 -9.33 -3.34 15.06
N THR A 371 -10.33 -2.79 15.75
CA THR A 371 -11.61 -3.48 16.03
C THR A 371 -12.31 -3.88 14.72
N MET A 372 -12.37 -2.96 13.75
CA MET A 372 -12.97 -3.24 12.44
C MET A 372 -12.23 -4.36 11.71
N PHE A 373 -10.90 -4.35 11.72
CA PHE A 373 -10.07 -5.39 11.10
C PHE A 373 -10.33 -6.77 11.73
N GLN A 374 -10.31 -6.85 13.05
CA GLN A 374 -10.57 -8.10 13.78
C GLN A 374 -11.96 -8.66 13.47
N ASN A 375 -12.99 -7.81 13.45
CA ASN A 375 -14.35 -8.21 13.12
C ASN A 375 -14.45 -8.71 11.67
N ARG A 376 -13.83 -8.02 10.71
CA ARG A 376 -13.83 -8.43 9.30
C ARG A 376 -13.14 -9.78 9.11
N LEU A 377 -11.96 -9.95 9.70
CA LEU A 377 -11.20 -11.18 9.59
C LEU A 377 -11.98 -12.36 10.19
N THR A 378 -12.49 -12.20 11.41
CA THR A 378 -13.27 -13.23 12.10
C THR A 378 -14.54 -13.60 11.32
N ASN A 379 -15.28 -12.60 10.81
CA ASN A 379 -16.49 -12.85 10.03
C ASN A 379 -16.19 -13.56 8.70
N ALA A 380 -15.11 -13.17 8.01
CA ALA A 380 -14.70 -13.79 6.76
C ALA A 380 -14.26 -15.25 6.98
N GLU A 381 -13.48 -15.53 8.03
CA GLU A 381 -13.07 -16.89 8.39
C GLU A 381 -14.30 -17.75 8.73
N ASN A 382 -15.20 -17.24 9.57
CA ASN A 382 -16.43 -17.95 9.93
C ASN A 382 -17.31 -18.25 8.70
N ALA A 383 -17.45 -17.31 7.78
CA ALA A 383 -18.21 -17.50 6.54
C ALA A 383 -17.56 -18.59 5.66
N TYR A 384 -16.24 -18.57 5.52
CA TYR A 384 -15.49 -19.56 4.74
C TYR A 384 -15.61 -20.97 5.32
N PHE A 385 -15.43 -21.15 6.63
CA PHE A 385 -15.54 -22.48 7.23
C PHE A 385 -16.97 -23.02 7.19
N ARG A 386 -17.99 -22.16 7.31
CA ARG A 386 -19.39 -22.55 7.10
C ARG A 386 -19.64 -23.01 5.67
N SER A 387 -19.13 -22.30 4.66
CA SER A 387 -19.33 -22.70 3.26
C SER A 387 -18.65 -24.04 2.97
N LYS A 388 -17.45 -24.28 3.52
CA LYS A 388 -16.74 -25.56 3.39
C LYS A 388 -17.45 -26.71 4.08
N ALA A 389 -18.00 -26.49 5.28
CA ALA A 389 -18.82 -27.49 5.96
C ALA A 389 -20.06 -27.88 5.12
N MET A 390 -20.74 -26.89 4.51
CA MET A 390 -21.90 -27.14 3.64
C MET A 390 -21.53 -27.88 2.34
N GLU A 391 -20.40 -27.55 1.71
CA GLU A 391 -19.87 -28.28 0.55
C GLU A 391 -19.61 -29.75 0.90
N SER A 392 -19.00 -30.01 2.08
CA SER A 392 -18.72 -31.38 2.52
C SER A 392 -19.99 -32.19 2.81
N SER A 393 -21.01 -31.59 3.42
CA SER A 393 -22.28 -32.28 3.71
C SER A 393 -23.08 -32.61 2.44
N ASN A 394 -23.01 -31.75 1.42
CA ASN A 394 -23.68 -31.99 0.14
C ASN A 394 -22.95 -33.05 -0.70
N SER A 395 -21.62 -33.13 -0.60
CA SER A 395 -20.82 -34.17 -1.28
C SER A 395 -21.03 -35.57 -0.70
N THR A 396 -21.49 -35.70 0.55
CA THR A 396 -21.81 -37.00 1.18
C THR A 396 -23.25 -37.45 0.98
N ALA A 397 -24.08 -36.62 0.35
CA ALA A 397 -25.50 -36.91 0.07
C ALA A 397 -25.76 -37.44 -1.35
N HIS A 398 -24.70 -37.65 -2.14
CA HIS A 398 -24.68 -38.32 -3.44
C HIS A 398 -23.79 -39.56 -3.36
#